data_AF-A0A6M3HFX1-F1
#
_entry.id   AF-A0A6M3HFX1-F1
#
_cell.length_a   1.000
_cell.length_b   1.000
_cell.length_c   1.000
_cell.angle_alpha   90.00
_cell.angle_beta   90.00
_cell.angle_gamma   90.00
#
_symmetry.space_group_name_H-M   'P 1'
#
loop_
_entity.id
_entity.type
_entity.pdbx_description
1 polymer ?
#
loop_
_entity_poly.entity_id
_entity_poly.type
_entity_poly.pdbx_seq_one_letter_code
_entity_poly.pdbx_strand_id
1 'polypeptide(L)'
;MWSTLKSGRSWMGLVKNRCKNGDHYWVSAYVTPIAKNGSIVEYQSVRTKPEPEQVLAAEKLYAQLRSGKAARPKLAASFSVKILLLIWGSIIGTVANSRW
;
A
#
# COMPACT_ATOMS: atom_id res chain seq x y z
N MET A 1 0.72 -0.58 -7.26
CA MET A 1 1.54 -1.55 -8.03
C MET A 1 2.61 -0.84 -8.84
N TRP A 2 2.28 -0.15 -9.93
CA TRP A 2 3.28 0.43 -10.84
C TRP A 2 4.25 1.41 -10.17
N SER A 3 3.78 2.21 -9.22
CA SER A 3 4.67 3.08 -8.42
C SER A 3 5.74 2.29 -7.65
N THR A 4 5.38 1.15 -7.06
CA THR A 4 6.31 0.23 -6.37
C THR A 4 7.32 -0.37 -7.35
N LEU A 5 6.84 -0.88 -8.47
CA LEU A 5 7.69 -1.52 -9.49
C LEU A 5 8.65 -0.52 -10.15
N LYS A 6 8.18 0.70 -10.46
CA LYS A 6 9.01 1.78 -11.00
C LYS A 6 10.03 2.30 -10.01
N SER A 7 9.79 2.14 -8.70
CA SER A 7 10.78 2.46 -7.66
C SER A 7 11.79 1.33 -7.42
N GLY A 8 11.89 0.34 -8.33
CA GLY A 8 12.81 -0.80 -8.21
C GLY A 8 12.44 -1.82 -7.12
N ARG A 9 11.23 -1.75 -6.55
CA ARG A 9 10.78 -2.68 -5.50
C ARG A 9 9.84 -3.73 -6.07
N SER A 10 9.93 -4.96 -5.57
CA SER A 10 8.97 -6.00 -5.88
C SER A 10 7.58 -5.67 -5.35
N TRP A 11 6.56 -6.18 -6.02
CA TRP A 11 5.16 -6.01 -5.64
C TRP A 11 4.48 -7.38 -5.55
N MET A 12 3.61 -7.54 -4.55
CA MET A 12 2.79 -8.72 -4.38
C MET A 12 1.32 -8.32 -4.18
N GLY A 13 0.40 -9.07 -4.77
CA GLY A 13 -1.02 -8.90 -4.53
C GLY A 13 -1.92 -9.77 -5.40
N LEU A 14 -3.22 -9.76 -5.08
CA LEU A 14 -4.24 -10.39 -5.89
C LEU A 14 -4.62 -9.51 -7.09
N VAL A 15 -4.75 -10.14 -8.25
CA VAL A 15 -5.17 -9.49 -9.49
C VAL A 15 -6.37 -10.23 -10.07
N LYS A 16 -7.43 -9.47 -10.38
CA LYS A 16 -8.59 -9.95 -11.15
C LYS A 16 -8.38 -9.63 -12.63
N ASN A 17 -8.16 -10.66 -13.43
CA ASN A 17 -7.97 -10.54 -14.87
C ASN A 17 -9.28 -10.80 -15.62
N ARG A 18 -9.47 -10.13 -16.75
CA ARG A 18 -10.59 -10.36 -17.67
C ARG A 18 -10.16 -11.27 -18.81
N CYS A 19 -10.95 -12.30 -19.07
CA CYS A 19 -10.80 -13.22 -20.20
C CYS A 19 -11.33 -12.59 -21.49
N LYS A 20 -10.86 -13.10 -22.64
CA LYS A 20 -11.37 -12.67 -23.97
C LYS A 20 -12.86 -12.92 -24.13
N ASN A 21 -13.39 -14.00 -23.55
CA ASN A 21 -14.80 -14.35 -23.56
C ASN A 21 -15.67 -13.51 -22.60
N GLY A 22 -15.07 -12.61 -21.81
CA GLY A 22 -15.78 -11.77 -20.85
C GLY A 22 -15.78 -12.28 -19.41
N ASP A 23 -15.33 -13.52 -19.17
CA ASP A 23 -15.16 -14.06 -17.82
C ASP A 23 -13.99 -13.41 -17.08
N HIS A 24 -13.76 -13.83 -15.84
CA HIS A 24 -12.62 -13.37 -15.05
C HIS A 24 -11.98 -14.52 -14.28
N TYR A 25 -10.70 -14.36 -13.98
CA TYR A 25 -9.96 -15.24 -13.08
C TYR A 25 -9.07 -14.43 -12.14
N TRP A 26 -8.73 -15.06 -11.02
CA TRP A 26 -7.90 -14.48 -9.99
C TRP A 26 -6.53 -15.13 -9.95
N VAL A 27 -5.49 -14.31 -9.74
CA VAL A 27 -4.12 -14.77 -9.51
C VAL A 27 -3.55 -14.08 -8.27
N SER A 28 -2.77 -14.81 -7.48
CA SER A 28 -1.79 -14.20 -6.57
C SER A 28 -0.52 -13.97 -7.36
N ALA A 29 -0.14 -12.71 -7.54
CA ALA A 29 0.99 -12.32 -8.38
C ALA A 29 2.12 -11.76 -7.51
N TYR A 30 3.33 -12.27 -7.73
CA TYR A 30 4.58 -11.69 -7.27
C TYR A 30 5.35 -11.16 -8.47
N VAL A 31 5.68 -9.87 -8.48
CA VAL A 31 6.31 -9.19 -9.61
C VAL A 31 7.61 -8.53 -9.14
N THR A 32 8.71 -8.83 -9.81
CA THR A 32 10.05 -8.32 -9.50
C THR A 32 10.61 -7.53 -10.70
N PRO A 33 11.06 -6.29 -10.51
CA PRO A 33 11.83 -5.58 -11.53
C PRO A 33 13.24 -6.16 -11.63
N ILE A 34 13.72 -6.38 -12.86
CA ILE A 34 15.10 -6.78 -13.14
C ILE A 34 15.84 -5.55 -13.67
N ALA A 35 16.93 -5.20 -13.01
CA ALA A 35 17.76 -4.06 -13.36
C ALA A 35 19.09 -4.50 -14.00
N LYS A 36 19.52 -3.76 -15.01
CA LYS A 36 20.84 -3.88 -15.64
C LYS A 36 21.45 -2.49 -15.71
N ASN A 37 22.69 -2.34 -15.26
CA ASN A 37 23.41 -1.06 -15.23
C ASN A 37 22.61 0.08 -14.55
N GLY A 38 21.96 -0.22 -13.42
CA GLY A 38 21.18 0.76 -12.67
C GLY A 38 19.82 1.13 -13.28
N SER A 39 19.45 0.57 -14.44
CA SER A 39 18.17 0.82 -15.11
C SER A 39 17.31 -0.45 -15.12
N ILE A 40 16.01 -0.32 -14.87
CA ILE A 40 15.06 -1.43 -14.98
C ILE A 40 14.89 -1.78 -16.45
N VAL A 41 15.12 -3.03 -16.82
CA VAL A 41 15.03 -3.52 -18.21
C VAL A 41 13.91 -4.54 -18.42
N GLU A 42 13.41 -5.16 -17.36
CA GLU A 42 12.40 -6.21 -17.42
C GLU A 42 11.57 -6.26 -16.13
N TYR A 43 10.35 -6.78 -16.23
CA TYR A 43 9.54 -7.17 -15.08
C TYR A 43 9.18 -8.65 -15.18
N GLN A 44 9.56 -9.42 -14.16
CA GLN A 44 9.23 -10.84 -14.08
C GLN A 44 8.08 -11.05 -13.12
N SER A 45 7.14 -11.93 -13.47
CA SER A 45 5.97 -12.24 -12.64
C SER A 45 5.82 -13.74 -12.45
N VAL A 46 5.81 -14.17 -11.19
CA VAL A 46 5.36 -15.51 -10.79
C VAL A 46 3.92 -15.40 -10.32
N ARG A 47 3.08 -16.36 -10.73
CA ARG A 47 1.65 -16.35 -10.44
C ARG A 47 1.22 -17.71 -9.92
N THR A 48 0.41 -17.69 -8.86
CA THR A 48 -0.19 -18.89 -8.30
C THR A 48 -1.70 -18.74 -8.22
N LYS A 49 -2.39 -19.88 -8.11
CA LYS A 49 -3.81 -19.90 -7.77
C LYS A 49 -3.96 -19.39 -6.34
N PRO A 50 -4.77 -18.34 -6.09
CA PRO A 50 -5.00 -17.85 -4.75
C PRO A 50 -5.95 -18.77 -3.98
N GLU A 51 -5.89 -18.68 -2.65
CA GLU A 51 -6.83 -19.41 -1.80
C GLU A 51 -8.26 -18.85 -1.96
N PRO A 52 -9.30 -19.70 -1.87
CA PRO A 52 -10.69 -19.26 -2.02
C PRO A 52 -11.06 -18.11 -1.08
N GLU A 53 -10.59 -18.14 0.18
CA GLU A 53 -10.85 -17.09 1.17
C GLU A 53 -10.29 -15.73 0.76
N GLN A 54 -9.10 -15.72 0.14
CA GLN A 54 -8.46 -14.51 -0.36
C GLN A 54 -9.28 -13.87 -1.49
N VAL A 55 -9.85 -14.70 -2.37
CA VAL A 55 -10.74 -14.25 -3.44
C VAL A 55 -12.01 -13.65 -2.87
N LEU A 56 -12.67 -14.33 -1.92
CA LEU A 56 -13.89 -13.83 -1.28
C LEU A 56 -13.68 -12.49 -0.58
N ALA A 57 -12.57 -12.35 0.15
CA ALA A 57 -12.21 -11.10 0.81
C ALA A 57 -12.00 -9.96 -0.20
N ALA A 58 -11.31 -10.23 -1.30
CA ALA A 58 -11.08 -9.26 -2.36
C ALA A 58 -12.39 -8.86 -3.06
N GLU A 59 -13.28 -9.81 -3.36
CA GLU A 59 -14.58 -9.53 -3.97
C GLU A 59 -15.45 -8.64 -3.10
N LYS A 60 -15.50 -8.92 -1.78
CA LYS A 60 -16.20 -8.06 -0.81
C LYS A 60 -15.63 -6.65 -0.80
N LEU A 61 -14.31 -6.51 -0.80
CA LEU A 61 -13.63 -5.22 -0.85
C LEU A 61 -13.97 -4.44 -2.14
N TYR A 62 -13.90 -5.11 -3.30
CA TYR A 62 -14.23 -4.48 -4.58
C TYR A 62 -15.72 -4.13 -4.72
N ALA A 63 -16.62 -4.90 -4.11
CA ALA A 63 -18.03 -4.55 -4.01
C ALA A 63 -18.24 -3.27 -3.18
N GLN A 64 -17.55 -3.14 -2.05
CA GLN A 64 -17.58 -1.93 -1.22
C GLN A 64 -17.08 -0.71 -1.99
N LEU A 65 -15.92 -0.82 -2.63
CA LEU A 65 -15.34 0.24 -3.46
C LEU A 65 -16.28 0.70 -4.58
N ARG A 66 -16.91 -0.25 -5.31
CA ARG A 66 -17.87 0.07 -6.38
C ARG A 66 -19.13 0.77 -5.85
N SER A 67 -19.54 0.49 -4.62
CA SER A 67 -20.68 1.18 -3.99
C SER A 67 -20.34 2.59 -3.47
N GLY A 68 -19.16 3.13 -3.80
CA GLY A 68 -18.71 4.44 -3.31
C GLY A 68 -18.31 4.46 -1.83
N LYS A 69 -18.36 3.30 -1.15
CA LYS A 69 -17.84 3.16 0.22
C LYS A 69 -16.32 3.12 0.12
N ALA A 70 -15.66 4.21 0.52
CA ALA A 70 -14.21 4.27 0.58
C ALA A 70 -13.68 3.06 1.37
N ALA A 71 -12.77 2.30 0.76
CA ALA A 71 -12.01 1.29 1.49
C ALA A 71 -11.15 2.05 2.49
N ARG A 72 -11.62 2.15 3.72
CA ARG A 72 -10.82 2.65 4.83
C ARG A 72 -9.96 1.47 5.26
N PRO A 73 -8.65 1.44 4.93
CA PRO A 73 -7.78 0.50 5.62
C PRO A 73 -8.01 0.74 7.11
N LYS A 74 -8.21 -0.34 7.87
CA LYS A 74 -8.05 -0.27 9.32
C LYS A 74 -6.57 0.02 9.54
N LEU A 75 -6.19 1.31 9.51
CA LEU A 75 -4.89 1.70 10.02
C LEU A 75 -4.89 1.20 11.45
N ALA A 76 -4.02 0.24 11.76
CA ALA A 76 -3.54 0.11 13.12
C ALA A 76 -3.00 1.50 13.45
N ALA A 77 -3.70 2.22 14.31
CA ALA A 77 -3.33 3.57 14.68
C ALA A 77 -1.89 3.51 15.18
N SER A 78 -0.94 3.97 14.36
CA SER A 78 0.43 4.13 14.81
C SER A 78 0.38 5.21 15.87
N PHE A 79 0.59 4.78 17.10
CA PHE A 79 0.76 5.61 18.28
C PHE A 79 1.96 6.52 18.01
N SER A 80 1.74 7.79 17.61
CA SER A 80 2.66 8.94 17.80
C SER A 80 2.26 10.18 16.98
N VAL A 81 1.15 10.85 17.31
CA VAL A 81 0.95 12.28 16.92
C VAL A 81 0.88 13.19 18.16
N LYS A 82 0.42 12.68 19.31
CA LYS A 82 0.30 13.48 20.54
C LYS A 82 1.63 13.83 21.23
N ILE A 83 2.74 13.15 20.91
CA ILE A 83 4.06 13.41 21.54
C ILE A 83 4.77 14.63 20.91
N LEU A 84 4.53 14.93 19.62
CA LEU A 84 5.21 16.02 18.91
C LEU A 84 4.75 17.43 19.32
N LEU A 85 3.54 17.58 19.84
CA LEU A 85 3.02 18.89 20.31
C LEU A 85 3.48 19.28 21.72
N LEU A 86 3.99 18.33 22.51
CA LEU A 86 4.49 18.60 23.87
C LEU A 86 5.92 19.13 23.90
N ILE A 87 6.69 19.01 22.81
CA ILE A 87 8.11 19.39 22.77
C ILE A 87 8.32 20.85 22.34
N TRP A 88 7.37 21.46 21.62
CA TRP A 88 7.47 22.87 21.21
C TRP A 88 6.97 23.88 22.25
N GLY A 89 6.14 23.45 23.21
CA GLY A 89 5.65 24.33 24.29
C GLY A 89 6.71 24.67 25.34
N SER A 90 7.76 23.86 25.46
CA SER A 90 8.78 24.01 26.51
C SER A 90 9.98 24.88 26.12
N ILE A 91 10.11 25.26 24.84
CA ILE A 91 11.24 26.07 24.35
C ILE A 91 10.92 27.58 24.37
N ILE A 92 9.65 27.99 24.40
CA ILE A 92 9.26 29.41 24.49
C ILE A 92 9.23 29.91 25.95
N GLY A 93 9.04 29.03 26.93
CA GLY A 93 8.92 29.42 28.35
C GLY A 93 10.24 29.81 29.05
N THR A 94 11.39 29.35 28.56
CA THR A 94 12.67 29.53 29.29
C THR A 94 13.47 30.77 28.86
N VAL A 95 13.07 31.46 27.77
CA VAL A 95 13.74 32.70 27.30
C VAL A 95 13.06 33.97 27.86
N ALA A 96 11.87 33.85 28.45
CA ALA A 96 11.10 35.01 28.93
C ALA A 96 11.29 35.36 30.41
N ASN A 97 12.08 34.59 31.19
CA ASN A 97 12.25 34.82 32.64
C ASN A 97 13.68 35.21 33.07
N SER A 98 14.45 35.81 32.17
CA SER A 98 15.80 36.33 32.47
C SER A 98 15.99 37.74 31.94
N ARG A 99 15.20 38.69 32.46
CA ARG A 99 15.56 40.11 32.57
C ARG A 99 14.50 40.90 33.36
N TRP A 100 14.99 41.58 34.39
CA TRP A 100 14.32 42.45 35.38
C TRP A 100 13.68 41.74 36.56
#